data_AF-A0A847HNX4-F1
#
_entry.id   AF-A0A847HNX4-F1
#
_cell.length_a   1.000
_cell.length_b   1.000
_cell.length_c   1.000
_cell.angle_alpha   90.00
_cell.angle_beta   90.00
_cell.angle_gamma   90.00
#
_symmetry.space_group_name_H-M   'P 1'
#
loop_
_entity.id
_entity.type
_entity.pdbx_description
1 polymer ?
#
loop_
_entity_poly.entity_id
_entity_poly.type
_entity_poly.pdbx_seq_one_letter_code
_entity_poly.pdbx_strand_id
1 'polypeptide(L)'
;MKKIKSIVCLLLFLNCCAFSPVSGGFKTGDSADNVEIQLKAEAESLMTQTNNVSSSSEVAKIWKYVEYLWDKDRRPEAGRYIEAGLTFEPFNYYYQAKLALVLADKGRNNEAFDRAQIVYEKAEDEETVEMILPILKKSLPAQFKSMEAAEYASPTVVLVTIGEVNHLLVLELQQKISEYTGLDVVIFSETGTPPPPERSFFTSEISRMRPTILGMPEMVAWLNSHNIATASLATDNELFVKTMQQFLEENNPVAAKGFKTNMDLARLRLQQWSYDSLRDYLVAMAAPHRNEKWLLIGITSYDMYMADTNYVFAGTNPYAQAIISYRRFMSDFNQEPENRKRLLSRLFKQFLSVFGLLNGMTRCTFPDCARVFPRNIAEHDEKPEYLCDECRQTLEKLLKTRIQPKPARR
;
A
#
# COMPACT_ATOMS: atom_id res chain seq x y z
N MET A 1 36.23 14.10 -25.92
CA MET A 1 36.17 13.94 -24.44
C MET A 1 35.53 15.10 -23.67
N LYS A 2 35.71 16.40 -24.01
CA LYS A 2 35.00 17.52 -23.34
C LYS A 2 33.54 17.73 -23.77
N LYS A 3 33.17 17.46 -25.04
CA LYS A 3 31.77 17.56 -25.54
C LYS A 3 30.83 16.45 -25.02
N ILE A 4 31.39 15.32 -24.60
CA ILE A 4 30.64 14.13 -24.11
C ILE A 4 29.99 14.39 -22.75
N LYS A 5 30.64 15.19 -21.88
CA LYS A 5 30.10 15.55 -20.56
C LYS A 5 28.89 16.50 -20.61
N SER A 6 28.76 17.32 -21.66
CA SER A 6 27.66 18.31 -21.76
C SER A 6 26.35 17.72 -22.26
N ILE A 7 26.38 16.73 -23.16
CA ILE A 7 25.15 16.20 -23.79
C ILE A 7 24.41 15.25 -22.85
N VAL A 8 25.14 14.43 -22.08
CA VAL A 8 24.56 13.51 -21.07
C VAL A 8 23.96 14.28 -19.89
N CYS A 9 24.56 15.42 -19.50
CA CYS A 9 24.03 16.26 -18.42
C CYS A 9 22.77 17.05 -18.83
N LEU A 10 22.68 17.50 -20.10
CA LEU A 10 21.57 18.37 -20.54
C LEU A 10 20.23 17.60 -20.69
N LEU A 11 20.29 16.32 -21.04
CA LEU A 11 19.10 15.48 -21.23
C LEU A 11 18.47 15.01 -19.89
N LEU A 12 19.24 15.00 -18.80
CA LEU A 12 18.77 14.62 -17.46
C LEU A 12 18.17 15.79 -16.65
N PHE A 13 18.29 17.04 -17.11
CA PHE A 13 17.96 18.23 -16.31
C PHE A 13 16.69 19.00 -16.69
N LEU A 14 15.92 18.57 -17.70
CA LEU A 14 14.72 19.29 -18.13
C LEU A 14 13.42 18.62 -17.63
N ASN A 15 12.91 19.19 -16.54
CA ASN A 15 11.59 19.10 -15.87
C ASN A 15 11.58 18.54 -14.44
N CYS A 16 12.24 19.24 -13.52
CA CYS A 16 11.96 19.17 -12.08
C CYS A 16 11.77 20.59 -11.52
N CYS A 17 10.62 21.20 -11.82
CA CYS A 17 10.10 22.29 -10.99
C CYS A 17 9.09 21.69 -10.02
N ALA A 18 9.52 21.51 -8.76
CA ALA A 18 8.75 21.72 -7.52
C ALA A 18 9.29 20.81 -6.39
N PHE A 19 9.57 21.45 -5.25
CA PHE A 19 9.98 20.91 -3.94
C PHE A 19 11.39 20.31 -3.83
N SER A 20 12.31 21.13 -3.29
CA SER A 20 13.56 20.68 -2.70
C SER A 20 13.29 19.90 -1.41
N PRO A 21 13.76 18.65 -1.28
CA PRO A 21 14.07 18.12 0.05
C PRO A 21 15.43 18.68 0.46
N VAL A 22 15.51 19.25 1.66
CA VAL A 22 16.77 19.66 2.28
C VAL A 22 17.59 18.40 2.55
N SER A 23 18.47 18.05 1.62
CA SER A 23 19.44 16.98 1.79
C SER A 23 20.70 17.53 2.48
N GLY A 24 20.72 17.50 3.80
CA GLY A 24 21.98 17.55 4.56
C GLY A 24 22.71 16.22 4.35
N GLY A 25 23.66 16.18 3.41
CA GLY A 25 24.47 15.00 3.15
C GLY A 25 25.48 14.75 4.26
N PHE A 26 25.46 13.56 4.87
CA PHE A 26 26.55 13.05 5.70
C PHE A 26 27.84 13.01 4.88
N LYS A 27 28.93 13.55 5.45
CA LYS A 27 30.27 13.47 4.84
C LYS A 27 30.85 12.08 5.09
N THR A 28 31.48 11.52 4.07
CA THR A 28 32.24 10.26 4.18
C THR A 28 33.46 10.46 5.08
N GLY A 29 33.45 9.90 6.29
CA GLY A 29 34.57 9.95 7.23
C GLY A 29 34.21 9.94 8.73
N ASP A 30 32.92 10.01 9.08
CA ASP A 30 32.50 10.04 10.49
C ASP A 30 32.64 8.66 11.15
N SER A 31 33.33 8.60 12.30
CA SER A 31 33.31 7.43 13.18
C SER A 31 31.88 7.19 13.68
N ALA A 32 31.54 5.95 14.05
CA ALA A 32 30.22 5.62 14.59
C ALA A 32 29.82 6.52 15.78
N ASP A 33 30.81 6.91 16.59
CA ASP A 33 30.64 7.85 17.70
C ASP A 33 30.22 9.25 17.24
N ASN A 34 30.73 9.73 16.10
CA ASN A 34 30.39 11.06 15.59
C ASN A 34 28.96 11.13 15.04
N VAL A 35 28.51 10.05 14.39
CA VAL A 35 27.12 9.94 13.91
C VAL A 35 26.14 9.94 15.08
N GLU A 36 26.42 9.18 16.15
CA GLU A 36 25.58 9.17 17.34
C GLU A 36 25.50 10.55 18.00
N ILE A 37 26.64 11.19 18.22
CA ILE A 37 26.71 12.52 18.84
C ILE A 37 25.87 13.52 18.05
N GLN A 38 25.97 13.50 16.72
CA GLN A 38 25.20 14.39 15.86
C GLN A 38 23.69 14.12 15.97
N LEU A 39 23.26 12.87 15.79
CA LEU A 39 21.83 12.51 15.86
C LEU A 39 21.23 12.85 17.22
N LYS A 40 21.97 12.58 18.30
CA LYS A 40 21.55 12.91 19.67
C LYS A 40 21.40 14.42 19.85
N ALA A 41 22.39 15.21 19.43
CA ALA A 41 22.35 16.66 19.55
C ALA A 41 21.19 17.27 18.76
N GLU A 42 20.92 16.77 17.54
CA GLU A 42 19.79 17.18 16.72
C GLU A 42 18.44 16.88 17.40
N ALA A 43 18.28 15.69 18.00
CA ALA A 43 17.07 15.32 18.72
C ALA A 43 16.87 16.15 20.00
N GLU A 44 17.91 16.30 20.83
CA GLU A 44 17.83 17.05 22.10
C GLU A 44 17.64 18.56 21.89
N SER A 45 18.17 19.11 20.79
CA SER A 45 17.91 20.51 20.42
C SER A 45 16.42 20.77 20.19
N LEU A 46 15.67 19.81 19.64
CA LEU A 46 14.23 19.96 19.42
C LEU A 46 13.44 19.80 20.72
N MET A 47 13.85 18.89 21.60
CA MET A 47 13.21 18.64 22.89
C MET A 47 13.27 19.84 23.86
N THR A 48 14.22 20.75 23.66
CA THR A 48 14.41 21.94 24.51
C THR A 48 13.70 23.19 23.98
N GLN A 49 13.16 23.15 22.76
CA GLN A 49 12.41 24.26 22.17
C GLN A 49 10.96 24.26 22.66
N THR A 50 10.41 25.44 22.93
CA THR A 50 9.00 25.60 23.30
C THR A 50 8.10 25.17 22.14
N ASN A 51 7.22 24.19 22.37
CA ASN A 51 6.29 23.62 21.38
C ASN A 51 5.62 24.70 20.53
N ASN A 52 6.06 24.85 19.28
CA ASN A 52 5.42 25.69 18.28
C ASN A 52 5.09 24.84 17.05
N VAL A 53 4.12 25.29 16.24
CA VAL A 53 3.64 24.54 15.06
C VAL A 53 4.78 24.29 14.06
N SER A 54 5.77 25.18 13.96
CA SER A 54 6.94 25.02 13.08
C SER A 54 7.87 23.87 13.47
N SER A 55 8.00 23.54 14.76
CA SER A 55 8.84 22.45 15.28
C SER A 55 8.34 21.06 14.87
N SER A 56 7.06 20.91 14.51
CA SER A 56 6.50 19.63 14.04
C SER A 56 7.18 19.11 12.77
N SER A 57 7.62 20.01 11.88
CA SER A 57 8.34 19.65 10.65
C SER A 57 9.73 19.05 10.89
N GLU A 58 10.28 19.22 12.10
CA GLU A 58 11.62 18.74 12.46
C GLU A 58 11.60 17.48 13.34
N VAL A 59 10.42 16.97 13.72
CA VAL A 59 10.27 15.76 14.57
C VAL A 59 10.98 14.54 13.99
N ALA A 60 11.14 14.48 12.66
CA ALA A 60 11.92 13.46 11.97
C ALA A 60 13.37 13.33 12.51
N LYS A 61 13.95 14.38 13.11
CA LYS A 61 15.27 14.30 13.77
C LYS A 61 15.23 13.44 15.02
N ILE A 62 14.17 13.55 15.83
CA ILE A 62 13.94 12.68 17.00
C ILE A 62 13.79 11.24 16.55
N TRP A 63 12.96 11.00 15.52
CA TRP A 63 12.72 9.68 14.95
C TRP A 63 13.99 9.00 14.44
N LYS A 64 14.86 9.73 13.73
CA LYS A 64 16.17 9.20 13.31
C LYS A 64 17.03 8.72 14.48
N TYR A 65 17.04 9.46 15.59
CA TYR A 65 17.81 9.04 16.76
C TYR A 65 17.14 7.87 17.50
N VAL A 66 15.81 7.83 17.55
CA VAL A 66 15.07 6.66 18.07
C VAL A 66 15.43 5.41 17.27
N GLU A 67 15.40 5.46 15.92
CA GLU A 67 15.79 4.33 15.07
C GLU A 67 17.24 3.91 15.32
N TYR A 68 18.17 4.87 15.41
CA TYR A 68 19.57 4.58 15.73
C TYR A 68 19.71 3.83 17.07
N LEU A 69 19.01 4.26 18.13
CA LEU A 69 19.02 3.58 19.42
C LEU A 69 18.36 2.20 19.35
N TRP A 70 17.29 2.07 18.56
CA TRP A 70 16.57 0.82 18.35
C TRP A 70 17.47 -0.23 17.66
N ASP A 71 18.19 0.16 16.62
CA ASP A 71 19.16 -0.69 15.88
C ASP A 71 20.36 -1.12 16.73
N LYS A 72 20.61 -0.45 17.86
CA LYS A 72 21.68 -0.77 18.82
C LYS A 72 21.16 -1.52 20.05
N ASP A 73 19.93 -2.01 20.01
CA ASP A 73 19.25 -2.68 21.14
C ASP A 73 19.13 -1.81 22.41
N ARG A 74 19.23 -0.48 22.29
CA ARG A 74 19.16 0.49 23.41
C ARG A 74 17.73 1.00 23.63
N ARG A 75 16.76 0.08 23.62
CA ARG A 75 15.32 0.37 23.76
C ARG A 75 14.97 1.20 25.01
N PRO A 76 15.52 0.93 26.22
CA PRO A 76 15.22 1.73 27.41
C PRO A 76 15.57 3.22 27.27
N GLU A 77 16.65 3.53 26.55
CA GLU A 77 17.11 4.89 26.28
C GLU A 77 16.24 5.58 25.22
N ALA A 78 15.79 4.84 24.20
CA ALA A 78 14.90 5.35 23.17
C ALA A 78 13.58 5.87 23.77
N GLY A 79 13.10 5.29 24.87
CA GLY A 79 11.83 5.64 25.51
C GLY A 79 11.59 7.14 25.71
N ARG A 80 12.58 7.89 26.23
CA ARG A 80 12.40 9.35 26.49
C ARG A 80 12.26 10.15 25.19
N TYR A 81 12.92 9.72 24.13
CA TYR A 81 12.85 10.34 22.82
C TYR A 81 11.54 9.99 22.13
N ILE A 82 11.07 8.76 22.29
CA ILE A 82 9.77 8.34 21.79
C ILE A 82 8.66 9.18 22.42
N GLU A 83 8.66 9.30 23.76
CA GLU A 83 7.70 10.14 24.47
C GLU A 83 7.75 11.60 23.98
N ALA A 84 8.95 12.15 23.80
CA ALA A 84 9.11 13.52 23.30
C ALA A 84 8.57 13.70 21.87
N GLY A 85 8.91 12.80 20.94
CA GLY A 85 8.42 12.88 19.56
C GLY A 85 6.90 12.72 19.48
N LEU A 86 6.32 11.85 20.32
CA LEU A 86 4.86 11.66 20.38
C LEU A 86 4.11 12.88 20.94
N THR A 87 4.81 13.86 21.56
CA THR A 87 4.18 15.15 21.89
C THR A 87 3.89 16.00 20.64
N PHE A 88 4.64 15.78 19.54
CA PHE A 88 4.43 16.43 18.24
C PHE A 88 3.55 15.58 17.31
N GLU A 89 3.75 14.26 17.27
CA GLU A 89 3.01 13.32 16.42
C GLU A 89 2.30 12.23 17.25
N PRO A 90 1.26 12.56 18.03
CA PRO A 90 0.62 11.59 18.94
C PRO A 90 -0.06 10.42 18.21
N PHE A 91 -0.36 10.57 16.91
CA PHE A 91 -1.00 9.54 16.09
C PHE A 91 -0.01 8.69 15.29
N ASN A 92 1.28 8.82 15.54
CA ASN A 92 2.29 7.97 14.91
C ASN A 92 2.29 6.58 15.57
N TYR A 93 1.47 5.66 15.05
CA TYR A 93 1.23 4.38 15.70
C TYR A 93 2.43 3.44 15.73
N TYR A 94 3.37 3.58 14.78
CA TYR A 94 4.65 2.87 14.80
C TYR A 94 5.46 3.20 16.07
N TYR A 95 5.57 4.49 16.41
CA TYR A 95 6.25 4.91 17.63
C TYR A 95 5.41 4.67 18.90
N GLN A 96 4.07 4.66 18.80
CA GLN A 96 3.22 4.19 19.90
C GLN A 96 3.46 2.70 20.21
N ALA A 97 3.64 1.86 19.19
CA ALA A 97 3.98 0.45 19.33
C ALA A 97 5.35 0.27 20.00
N LYS A 98 6.37 1.01 19.53
CA LYS A 98 7.69 1.03 20.16
C LYS A 98 7.63 1.45 21.63
N LEU A 99 6.84 2.47 21.97
CA LEU A 99 6.68 2.88 23.37
C LEU A 99 5.99 1.81 24.22
N ALA A 100 4.97 1.13 23.68
CA ALA A 100 4.33 0.01 24.37
C ALA A 100 5.35 -1.10 24.71
N LEU A 101 6.24 -1.44 23.78
CA LEU A 101 7.33 -2.40 24.00
C LEU A 101 8.30 -1.92 25.10
N VAL A 102 8.73 -0.65 25.06
CA VAL A 102 9.61 -0.08 26.10
C VAL A 102 8.95 -0.09 27.48
N LEU A 103 7.65 0.19 27.56
CA LEU A 103 6.90 0.15 28.82
C LEU A 103 6.79 -1.28 29.36
N ALA A 104 6.54 -2.27 28.49
CA ALA A 104 6.51 -3.68 28.85
C ALA A 104 7.88 -4.15 29.39
N ASP A 105 8.98 -3.80 28.71
CA ASP A 105 10.35 -4.12 29.17
C ASP A 105 10.65 -3.54 30.57
N LYS A 106 10.04 -2.39 30.91
CA LYS A 106 10.17 -1.74 32.23
C LYS A 106 9.20 -2.30 33.29
N GLY A 107 8.41 -3.30 32.97
CA GLY A 107 7.40 -3.88 33.87
C GLY A 107 6.12 -3.04 34.03
N ARG A 108 5.94 -1.97 33.25
CA ARG A 108 4.75 -1.11 33.25
C ARG A 108 3.64 -1.70 32.37
N ASN A 109 3.21 -2.92 32.72
CA ASN A 109 2.38 -3.76 31.84
C ASN A 109 1.01 -3.15 31.49
N ASN A 110 0.36 -2.46 32.42
CA ASN A 110 -0.96 -1.87 32.15
C ASN A 110 -0.86 -0.75 31.10
N GLU A 111 0.12 0.14 31.23
CA GLU A 111 0.32 1.24 30.28
C GLU A 111 0.78 0.73 28.91
N ALA A 112 1.62 -0.31 28.90
CA ALA A 112 1.99 -1.00 27.67
C ALA A 112 0.75 -1.58 26.98
N PHE A 113 -0.14 -2.24 27.73
CA PHE A 113 -1.37 -2.81 27.21
C PHE A 113 -2.31 -1.75 26.64
N ASP A 114 -2.56 -0.66 27.35
CA ASP A 114 -3.44 0.42 26.88
C ASP A 114 -2.95 1.02 25.56
N ARG A 115 -1.64 1.26 25.44
CA ARG A 115 -1.04 1.75 24.18
C ARG A 115 -1.13 0.71 23.07
N ALA A 116 -0.77 -0.54 23.36
CA ALA A 116 -0.86 -1.65 22.42
C ALA A 116 -2.28 -1.83 21.88
N GLN A 117 -3.30 -1.65 22.72
CA GLN A 117 -4.70 -1.74 22.32
C GLN A 117 -5.08 -0.62 21.35
N ILE A 118 -4.66 0.62 21.62
CA ILE A 118 -4.92 1.74 20.71
C ILE A 118 -4.24 1.51 19.35
N VAL A 119 -2.98 1.06 19.34
CA VAL A 119 -2.27 0.70 18.10
C VAL A 119 -3.04 -0.39 17.36
N TYR A 120 -3.41 -1.47 18.06
CA TYR A 120 -4.19 -2.57 17.48
C TYR A 120 -5.52 -2.10 16.90
N GLU A 121 -6.18 -1.09 17.46
CA GLU A 121 -7.48 -0.62 16.95
C GLU A 121 -7.37 0.39 15.81
N LYS A 122 -6.25 1.10 15.70
CA LYS A 122 -6.12 2.27 14.84
C LYS A 122 -5.15 2.09 13.68
N ALA A 123 -4.01 1.42 13.90
CA ALA A 123 -2.98 1.28 12.89
C ALA A 123 -3.48 0.50 11.67
N GLU A 124 -3.23 1.04 10.49
CA GLU A 124 -3.51 0.44 9.18
C GLU A 124 -2.31 -0.36 8.66
N ASP A 125 -1.10 -0.09 9.16
CA ASP A 125 0.11 -0.84 8.87
C ASP A 125 0.16 -2.17 9.66
N GLU A 126 0.38 -3.27 8.94
CA GLU A 126 0.36 -4.61 9.54
C GLU A 126 1.57 -4.87 10.41
N GLU A 127 2.78 -4.53 9.95
CA GLU A 127 4.02 -4.72 10.72
C GLU A 127 3.96 -4.01 12.08
N THR A 128 3.42 -2.78 12.09
CA THR A 128 3.17 -2.02 13.32
C THR A 128 2.21 -2.75 14.28
N VAL A 129 1.16 -3.39 13.76
CA VAL A 129 0.23 -4.18 14.57
C VAL A 129 0.89 -5.45 15.09
N GLU A 130 1.69 -6.13 14.28
CA GLU A 130 2.39 -7.35 14.67
C GLU A 130 3.33 -7.13 15.87
N MET A 131 4.01 -5.98 15.92
CA MET A 131 4.90 -5.60 17.03
C MET A 131 4.22 -5.70 18.41
N ILE A 132 2.92 -5.42 18.49
CA ILE A 132 2.20 -5.32 19.77
C ILE A 132 1.36 -6.56 20.13
N LEU A 133 1.26 -7.54 19.25
CA LEU A 133 0.50 -8.76 19.50
C LEU A 133 0.96 -9.52 20.77
N PRO A 134 2.26 -9.64 21.06
CA PRO A 134 2.72 -10.28 22.29
C PRO A 134 2.22 -9.59 23.56
N ILE A 135 2.16 -8.25 23.58
CA ILE A 135 1.65 -7.46 24.71
C ILE A 135 0.15 -7.75 24.90
N LEU A 136 -0.59 -7.85 23.80
CA LEU A 136 -2.03 -8.17 23.81
C LEU A 136 -2.34 -9.65 24.01
N LYS A 137 -1.32 -10.52 24.12
CA LYS A 137 -1.47 -11.98 24.16
C LYS A 137 -2.26 -12.52 22.97
N LYS A 138 -2.07 -11.91 21.81
CA LYS A 138 -2.63 -12.35 20.52
C LYS A 138 -1.52 -13.03 19.71
N SER A 139 -1.90 -13.96 18.84
CA SER A 139 -0.99 -14.60 17.90
C SER A 139 -1.10 -13.96 16.53
N LEU A 140 -0.04 -14.08 15.73
CA LEU A 140 -0.09 -13.77 14.31
C LEU A 140 -1.20 -14.62 13.65
N PRO A 141 -1.97 -14.05 12.71
CA PRO A 141 -2.93 -14.83 11.95
C PRO A 141 -2.24 -15.92 11.13
N ALA A 142 -2.95 -17.02 10.89
CA ALA A 142 -2.48 -18.04 9.98
C ALA A 142 -2.38 -17.47 8.55
N GLN A 143 -1.39 -17.94 7.78
CA GLN A 143 -1.29 -17.61 6.36
C GLN A 143 -2.54 -18.07 5.61
N PHE A 144 -2.91 -17.32 4.57
CA PHE A 144 -4.00 -17.73 3.69
C PHE A 144 -3.59 -18.98 2.92
N LYS A 145 -4.57 -19.86 2.67
CA LYS A 145 -4.33 -21.07 1.91
C LYS A 145 -4.20 -20.74 0.43
N SER A 146 -3.45 -21.57 -0.29
CA SER A 146 -3.53 -21.63 -1.75
C SER A 146 -4.92 -22.13 -2.17
N MET A 147 -5.31 -21.75 -3.37
CA MET A 147 -6.57 -22.15 -3.98
C MET A 147 -6.59 -23.65 -4.20
N GLU A 148 -7.69 -24.26 -3.78
CA GLU A 148 -7.90 -25.70 -3.89
C GLU A 148 -9.29 -25.96 -4.47
N ALA A 149 -9.42 -27.08 -5.19
CA ALA A 149 -10.71 -27.54 -5.64
C ALA A 149 -11.48 -28.07 -4.41
N ALA A 150 -12.61 -27.46 -4.09
CA ALA A 150 -13.41 -27.83 -2.94
C ALA A 150 -14.91 -27.63 -3.20
N GLU A 151 -15.72 -28.48 -2.57
CA GLU A 151 -17.16 -28.32 -2.51
C GLU A 151 -17.51 -27.39 -1.35
N TYR A 152 -18.16 -26.27 -1.66
CA TYR A 152 -18.59 -25.27 -0.68
C TYR A 152 -20.13 -25.16 -0.64
N ALA A 153 -20.67 -24.65 0.47
CA ALA A 153 -22.08 -24.35 0.57
C ALA A 153 -22.45 -23.26 -0.44
N SER A 154 -23.46 -23.53 -1.26
CA SER A 154 -23.85 -22.64 -2.35
C SER A 154 -24.97 -21.69 -1.90
N PRO A 155 -24.83 -20.37 -2.07
CA PRO A 155 -23.70 -19.63 -2.68
C PRO A 155 -22.55 -19.29 -1.71
N THR A 156 -21.31 -19.23 -2.20
CA THR A 156 -20.09 -18.91 -1.40
C THR A 156 -19.41 -17.64 -1.91
N VAL A 157 -18.93 -16.79 -1.00
CA VAL A 157 -18.05 -15.67 -1.35
C VAL A 157 -16.60 -16.16 -1.33
N VAL A 158 -15.89 -15.99 -2.45
CA VAL A 158 -14.49 -16.39 -2.58
C VAL A 158 -13.64 -15.14 -2.72
N LEU A 159 -12.91 -14.81 -1.67
CA LEU A 159 -11.94 -13.72 -1.65
C LEU A 159 -10.59 -14.25 -2.13
N VAL A 160 -9.97 -13.56 -3.08
CA VAL A 160 -8.63 -13.90 -3.58
C VAL A 160 -7.75 -12.68 -3.47
N THR A 161 -6.62 -12.79 -2.79
CA THR A 161 -5.68 -11.68 -2.66
C THR A 161 -4.85 -11.53 -3.93
N ILE A 162 -4.62 -10.28 -4.37
CA ILE A 162 -3.81 -9.97 -5.55
C ILE A 162 -2.67 -9.05 -5.11
N GLY A 163 -1.46 -9.60 -5.12
CA GLY A 163 -0.27 -8.96 -4.57
C GLY A 163 -0.25 -8.99 -3.04
N GLU A 164 0.64 -8.18 -2.45
CA GLU A 164 0.72 -8.00 -1.00
C GLU A 164 -0.50 -7.24 -0.49
N VAL A 165 -1.17 -7.81 0.50
CA VAL A 165 -2.33 -7.22 1.16
C VAL A 165 -2.19 -7.26 2.67
N ASN A 166 -2.89 -6.38 3.38
CA ASN A 166 -2.98 -6.42 4.84
C ASN A 166 -3.82 -7.64 5.25
N HIS A 167 -3.17 -8.63 5.87
CA HIS A 167 -3.72 -9.94 6.18
C HIS A 167 -4.85 -9.81 7.21
N LEU A 168 -4.61 -9.05 8.27
CA LEU A 168 -5.60 -8.80 9.31
C LEU A 168 -6.87 -8.12 8.76
N LEU A 169 -6.73 -7.14 7.87
CA LEU A 169 -7.84 -6.44 7.24
C LEU A 169 -8.74 -7.39 6.42
N VAL A 170 -8.13 -8.33 5.68
CA VAL A 170 -8.88 -9.29 4.86
C VAL A 170 -9.61 -10.31 5.75
N LEU A 171 -9.03 -10.72 6.88
CA LEU A 171 -9.70 -11.57 7.87
C LEU A 171 -10.89 -10.86 8.53
N GLU A 172 -10.69 -9.59 8.94
CA GLU A 172 -11.76 -8.76 9.49
C GLU A 172 -12.89 -8.57 8.47
N LEU A 173 -12.54 -8.40 7.18
CA LEU A 173 -13.52 -8.32 6.09
C LEU A 173 -14.28 -9.64 5.92
N GLN A 174 -13.60 -10.79 5.90
CA GLN A 174 -14.23 -12.11 5.80
C GLN A 174 -15.26 -12.32 6.91
N GLN A 175 -14.87 -12.06 8.16
CA GLN A 175 -15.76 -12.16 9.31
C GLN A 175 -16.97 -11.24 9.14
N LYS A 176 -16.74 -9.97 8.80
CA LYS A 176 -17.82 -8.98 8.63
C LYS A 176 -18.80 -9.36 7.51
N ILE A 177 -18.30 -9.91 6.40
CA ILE A 177 -19.15 -10.40 5.30
C ILE A 177 -19.99 -11.58 5.78
N SER A 178 -19.38 -12.56 6.44
CA SER A 178 -20.09 -13.76 6.88
C SER A 178 -21.17 -13.42 7.91
N GLU A 179 -20.86 -12.59 8.91
CA GLU A 179 -21.82 -12.14 9.90
C GLU A 179 -22.99 -11.36 9.28
N TYR A 180 -22.70 -10.48 8.31
CA TYR A 180 -23.73 -9.63 7.70
C TYR A 180 -24.63 -10.39 6.72
N THR A 181 -24.06 -11.28 5.90
CA THR A 181 -24.76 -11.95 4.79
C THR A 181 -25.27 -13.34 5.14
N GLY A 182 -24.75 -13.96 6.21
CA GLY A 182 -24.98 -15.36 6.53
C GLY A 182 -24.37 -16.35 5.54
N LEU A 183 -23.53 -15.89 4.61
CA LEU A 183 -22.85 -16.75 3.64
C LEU A 183 -21.50 -17.23 4.18
N ASP A 184 -21.08 -18.39 3.68
CA ASP A 184 -19.70 -18.84 3.82
C ASP A 184 -18.78 -17.92 2.99
N VAL A 185 -17.66 -17.54 3.61
CA VAL A 185 -16.63 -16.71 2.99
C VAL A 185 -15.30 -17.42 3.14
N VAL A 186 -14.63 -17.67 2.03
CA VAL A 186 -13.30 -18.29 2.00
C VAL A 186 -12.27 -17.32 1.44
N ILE A 187 -11.04 -17.40 1.94
CA ILE A 187 -9.93 -16.56 1.49
C ILE A 187 -8.87 -17.47 0.88
N PHE A 188 -8.39 -17.09 -0.29
CA PHE A 188 -7.21 -17.66 -0.91
C PHE A 188 -6.15 -16.60 -1.15
N SER A 189 -4.89 -17.01 -1.02
CA SER A 189 -3.73 -16.25 -1.50
C SER A 189 -2.92 -17.13 -2.42
N GLU A 190 -2.58 -16.59 -3.58
CA GLU A 190 -1.79 -17.28 -4.58
C GLU A 190 -0.46 -16.57 -4.79
N THR A 191 0.58 -17.38 -4.99
CA THR A 191 1.97 -16.93 -5.07
C THR A 191 2.37 -16.43 -6.46
N GLY A 192 1.40 -16.30 -7.37
CA GLY A 192 1.64 -15.77 -8.70
C GLY A 192 2.09 -14.31 -8.66
N THR A 193 2.85 -13.90 -9.67
CA THR A 193 3.25 -12.50 -9.84
C THR A 193 2.16 -11.75 -10.61
N PRO A 194 1.53 -10.71 -10.04
CA PRO A 194 0.58 -9.87 -10.76
C PRO A 194 1.23 -9.18 -11.97
N PRO A 195 0.44 -8.79 -12.99
CA PRO A 195 0.98 -8.03 -14.11
C PRO A 195 1.61 -6.70 -13.64
N PRO A 196 2.57 -6.12 -14.40
CA PRO A 196 3.13 -4.82 -14.07
C PRO A 196 2.10 -3.69 -14.26
N PRO A 197 2.27 -2.54 -13.59
CA PRO A 197 1.35 -1.40 -13.72
C PRO A 197 1.45 -0.76 -15.11
N GLU A 198 0.31 -0.49 -15.73
CA GLU A 198 0.25 0.19 -17.03
C GLU A 198 0.42 1.71 -16.91
N ARG A 199 -0.09 2.31 -15.83
CA ARG A 199 0.14 3.73 -15.54
C ARG A 199 1.22 3.85 -14.49
N SER A 200 2.45 4.08 -14.95
CA SER A 200 3.62 4.19 -14.09
C SER A 200 4.56 5.29 -14.57
N PHE A 201 5.02 6.13 -13.65
CA PHE A 201 6.03 7.14 -13.95
C PHE A 201 7.32 6.49 -14.46
N PHE A 202 7.71 5.35 -13.87
CA PHE A 202 8.84 4.55 -14.32
C PHE A 202 8.72 4.13 -15.78
N THR A 203 7.59 3.52 -16.16
CA THR A 203 7.34 3.08 -17.54
C THR A 203 7.31 4.27 -18.51
N SER A 204 6.68 5.38 -18.11
CA SER A 204 6.62 6.61 -18.92
C SER A 204 8.01 7.21 -19.17
N GLU A 205 8.83 7.32 -18.12
CA GLU A 205 10.19 7.83 -18.22
C GLU A 205 11.05 6.97 -19.14
N ILE A 206 10.99 5.64 -18.96
CA ILE A 206 11.71 4.70 -19.82
C ILE A 206 11.26 4.84 -21.27
N SER A 207 9.95 4.88 -21.52
CA SER A 207 9.40 5.01 -22.87
C SER A 207 9.86 6.30 -23.56
N ARG A 208 10.00 7.39 -22.80
CA ARG A 208 10.50 8.68 -23.29
C ARG A 208 12.00 8.64 -23.61
N MET A 209 12.82 8.03 -22.75
CA MET A 209 14.27 8.08 -22.89
C MET A 209 14.84 6.99 -23.80
N ARG A 210 14.21 5.80 -23.84
CA ARG A 210 14.73 4.60 -24.51
C ARG A 210 15.09 4.84 -25.98
N PRO A 211 14.25 5.44 -26.83
CA PRO A 211 14.58 5.61 -28.25
C PRO A 211 15.83 6.48 -28.44
N THR A 212 15.93 7.57 -27.69
CA THR A 212 17.07 8.49 -27.75
C THR A 212 18.36 7.80 -27.30
N ILE A 213 18.31 7.10 -26.16
CA ILE A 213 19.48 6.43 -25.58
C ILE A 213 19.98 5.29 -26.47
N LEU A 214 19.08 4.43 -26.95
CA LEU A 214 19.45 3.33 -27.83
C LEU A 214 19.95 3.82 -29.20
N GLY A 215 19.65 5.07 -29.57
CA GLY A 215 20.19 5.73 -30.76
C GLY A 215 21.53 6.45 -30.57
N MET A 216 22.06 6.55 -29.35
CA MET A 216 23.34 7.23 -29.09
C MET A 216 24.51 6.41 -29.66
N PRO A 217 25.41 6.99 -30.48
CA PRO A 217 26.55 6.26 -31.05
C PRO A 217 27.43 5.57 -30.00
N GLU A 218 27.66 6.24 -28.85
CA GLU A 218 28.44 5.68 -27.74
C GLU A 218 27.75 4.47 -27.10
N MET A 219 26.42 4.52 -26.96
CA MET A 219 25.63 3.41 -26.42
C MET A 219 25.65 2.23 -27.38
N VAL A 220 25.45 2.46 -28.68
CA VAL A 220 25.50 1.41 -29.71
C VAL A 220 26.88 0.73 -29.74
N ALA A 221 27.96 1.51 -29.70
CA ALA A 221 29.31 0.97 -29.65
C ALA A 221 29.55 0.11 -28.39
N TRP A 222 29.08 0.58 -27.24
CA TRP A 222 29.20 -0.14 -25.97
C TRP A 222 28.37 -1.42 -25.92
N LEU A 223 27.14 -1.40 -26.46
CA LEU A 223 26.30 -2.60 -26.58
C LEU A 223 26.98 -3.67 -27.45
N ASN A 224 27.57 -3.25 -28.57
CA ASN A 224 28.30 -4.15 -29.46
C ASN A 224 29.54 -4.76 -28.78
N SER A 225 30.32 -3.98 -28.01
CA SER A 225 31.50 -4.51 -27.30
C SER A 225 31.14 -5.51 -26.21
N HIS A 226 29.92 -5.42 -25.65
CA HIS A 226 29.42 -6.33 -24.61
C HIS A 226 28.52 -7.44 -25.15
N ASN A 227 28.35 -7.55 -26.48
CA ASN A 227 27.46 -8.51 -27.14
C ASN A 227 26.00 -8.45 -26.64
N ILE A 228 25.50 -7.25 -26.33
CA ILE A 228 24.12 -7.04 -25.87
C ILE A 228 23.23 -6.69 -27.06
N ALA A 229 22.19 -7.48 -27.31
CA ALA A 229 21.25 -7.24 -28.40
C ALA A 229 20.31 -6.06 -28.10
N THR A 230 20.31 -5.02 -28.95
CA THR A 230 19.41 -3.86 -28.79
C THR A 230 17.92 -4.25 -28.75
N ALA A 231 17.54 -5.31 -29.46
CA ALA A 231 16.17 -5.79 -29.52
C ALA A 231 15.61 -6.22 -28.16
N SER A 232 16.42 -6.81 -27.27
CA SER A 232 15.95 -7.22 -25.93
C SER A 232 15.68 -6.01 -25.04
N LEU A 233 16.43 -4.91 -25.23
CA LEU A 233 16.26 -3.66 -24.50
C LEU A 233 15.06 -2.83 -24.97
N ALA A 234 14.51 -3.14 -26.15
CA ALA A 234 13.40 -2.41 -26.74
C ALA A 234 12.09 -2.61 -25.98
N THR A 235 11.91 -3.78 -25.36
CA THR A 235 10.67 -4.19 -24.71
C THR A 235 10.80 -4.45 -23.21
N ASP A 236 12.00 -4.76 -22.72
CA ASP A 236 12.25 -5.04 -21.31
C ASP A 236 12.73 -3.77 -20.58
N ASN A 237 11.86 -3.21 -19.72
CA ASN A 237 12.15 -2.02 -18.92
C ASN A 237 13.27 -2.26 -17.90
N GLU A 238 13.26 -3.40 -17.22
CA GLU A 238 14.20 -3.70 -16.14
C GLU A 238 15.58 -4.00 -16.71
N LEU A 239 15.64 -4.79 -17.79
CA LEU A 239 16.88 -5.03 -18.51
C LEU A 239 17.46 -3.72 -19.05
N PHE A 240 16.62 -2.86 -19.66
CA PHE A 240 17.05 -1.54 -20.13
C PHE A 240 17.68 -0.71 -18.99
N VAL A 241 17.04 -0.63 -17.82
CA VAL A 241 17.56 0.12 -16.66
C VAL A 241 18.88 -0.46 -16.16
N LYS A 242 18.96 -1.79 -16.03
CA LYS A 242 20.19 -2.47 -15.58
C LYS A 242 21.35 -2.23 -16.56
N THR A 243 21.11 -2.35 -17.86
CA THR A 243 22.12 -2.09 -18.88
C THR A 243 22.55 -0.63 -18.87
N MET A 244 21.62 0.31 -18.66
CA MET A 244 21.95 1.73 -18.53
C MET A 244 22.77 2.05 -17.28
N GLN A 245 22.49 1.39 -16.15
CA GLN A 245 23.30 1.53 -14.95
C GLN A 245 24.74 1.09 -15.23
N GLN A 246 24.94 -0.07 -15.85
CA GLN A 246 26.27 -0.58 -16.19
C GLN A 246 27.02 0.36 -17.15
N PHE A 247 26.37 0.79 -18.23
CA PHE A 247 26.94 1.77 -19.17
C PHE A 247 27.37 3.05 -18.45
N LEU A 248 26.53 3.58 -17.56
CA LEU A 248 26.85 4.79 -16.80
C LEU A 248 27.93 4.54 -15.75
N GLU A 249 28.00 3.37 -15.11
CA GLU A 249 29.03 3.06 -14.12
C GLU A 249 30.44 3.12 -14.73
N GLU A 250 30.60 2.60 -15.95
CA GLU A 250 31.88 2.61 -16.66
C GLU A 250 32.28 4.01 -17.15
N ASN A 251 31.31 4.85 -17.51
CA ASN A 251 31.57 6.13 -18.18
C ASN A 251 31.44 7.35 -17.25
N ASN A 252 30.57 7.28 -16.24
CA ASN A 252 30.26 8.33 -15.29
C ASN A 252 29.56 7.79 -14.01
N PRO A 253 30.32 7.30 -13.01
CA PRO A 253 29.77 6.69 -11.79
C PRO A 253 28.79 7.59 -11.02
N VAL A 254 29.00 8.92 -11.06
CA VAL A 254 28.10 9.88 -10.39
C VAL A 254 26.74 9.92 -11.10
N ALA A 255 26.74 9.91 -12.43
CA ALA A 255 25.51 9.83 -13.20
C ALA A 255 24.80 8.47 -13.03
N ALA A 256 25.55 7.38 -12.90
CA ALA A 256 24.98 6.06 -12.63
C ALA A 256 24.20 6.04 -11.31
N LYS A 257 24.80 6.57 -10.23
CA LYS A 257 24.13 6.70 -8.94
C LYS A 257 22.87 7.56 -9.04
N GLY A 258 22.96 8.72 -9.70
CA GLY A 258 21.79 9.59 -9.92
C GLY A 258 20.68 8.91 -10.72
N PHE A 259 21.03 8.20 -11.79
CA PHE A 259 20.09 7.44 -12.62
C PHE A 259 19.41 6.34 -11.83
N LYS A 260 20.16 5.53 -11.06
CA LYS A 260 19.61 4.50 -10.18
C LYS A 260 18.61 5.11 -9.20
N THR A 261 19.02 6.13 -8.44
CA THR A 261 18.14 6.82 -7.48
C THR A 261 16.87 7.34 -8.16
N ASN A 262 16.97 7.95 -9.34
CA ASN A 262 15.80 8.46 -10.06
C ASN A 262 14.86 7.35 -10.51
N MET A 263 15.38 6.21 -10.98
CA MET A 263 14.56 5.05 -11.36
C MET A 263 13.90 4.41 -10.15
N ASP A 264 14.60 4.31 -9.02
CA ASP A 264 14.04 3.82 -7.77
C ASP A 264 12.92 4.75 -7.28
N LEU A 265 13.15 6.07 -7.29
CA LEU A 265 12.10 7.06 -6.99
C LEU A 265 10.93 7.00 -7.97
N ALA A 266 11.19 6.77 -9.26
CA ALA A 266 10.14 6.63 -10.27
C ALA A 266 9.25 5.41 -10.02
N ARG A 267 9.81 4.31 -9.48
CA ARG A 267 9.05 3.13 -9.05
C ARG A 267 8.21 3.42 -7.80
N LEU A 268 8.68 4.26 -6.89
CA LEU A 268 7.95 4.65 -5.67
C LEU A 268 6.82 5.65 -5.91
N ARG A 269 6.79 6.33 -7.06
CA ARG A 269 5.66 7.21 -7.43
C ARG A 269 4.40 6.39 -7.63
N LEU A 270 3.24 7.02 -7.49
CA LEU A 270 1.95 6.36 -7.67
C LEU A 270 1.89 5.58 -8.99
N GLN A 271 1.62 4.29 -8.87
CA GLN A 271 1.41 3.36 -9.97
C GLN A 271 -0.06 2.95 -10.00
N GLN A 272 -0.62 2.73 -11.18
CA GLN A 272 -1.97 2.19 -11.32
C GLN A 272 -2.02 1.02 -12.30
N TRP A 273 -2.85 0.05 -11.94
CA TRP A 273 -3.14 -1.14 -12.72
C TRP A 273 -4.49 -1.03 -13.40
N SER A 274 -4.58 -1.53 -14.63
CA SER A 274 -5.86 -1.70 -15.30
C SER A 274 -6.65 -2.82 -14.62
N TYR A 275 -7.95 -2.57 -14.39
CA TYR A 275 -8.87 -3.61 -13.98
C TYR A 275 -8.84 -4.82 -14.93
N ASP A 276 -8.74 -4.59 -16.24
CA ASP A 276 -8.79 -5.69 -17.21
C ASP A 276 -7.61 -6.66 -17.04
N SER A 277 -6.41 -6.14 -16.82
CA SER A 277 -5.21 -6.95 -16.60
C SER A 277 -5.28 -7.74 -15.29
N LEU A 278 -5.72 -7.09 -14.20
CA LEU A 278 -5.90 -7.77 -12.91
C LEU A 278 -7.04 -8.78 -12.95
N ARG A 279 -8.11 -8.50 -13.70
CA ARG A 279 -9.23 -9.41 -13.93
C ARG A 279 -8.78 -10.66 -14.66
N ASP A 280 -8.03 -10.51 -15.73
CA ASP A 280 -7.56 -11.66 -16.53
C ASP A 280 -6.60 -12.52 -15.71
N TYR A 281 -5.74 -11.88 -14.92
CA TYR A 281 -4.89 -12.55 -13.93
C TYR A 281 -5.72 -13.35 -12.89
N LEU A 282 -6.71 -12.71 -12.25
CA LEU A 282 -7.60 -13.36 -11.28
C LEU A 282 -8.38 -14.54 -11.89
N VAL A 283 -8.89 -14.39 -13.12
CA VAL A 283 -9.64 -15.44 -13.81
C VAL A 283 -8.73 -16.61 -14.17
N ALA A 284 -7.54 -16.35 -14.70
CA ALA A 284 -6.58 -17.40 -15.03
C ALA A 284 -6.18 -18.20 -13.79
N MET A 285 -5.99 -17.51 -12.67
CA MET A 285 -5.70 -18.11 -11.36
C MET A 285 -6.85 -18.96 -10.83
N ALA A 286 -8.09 -18.47 -10.93
CA ALA A 286 -9.25 -19.19 -10.42
C ALA A 286 -9.73 -20.33 -11.34
N ALA A 287 -9.43 -20.27 -12.64
CA ALA A 287 -9.96 -21.21 -13.64
C ALA A 287 -9.79 -22.70 -13.32
N PRO A 288 -8.67 -23.19 -12.72
CA PRO A 288 -8.50 -24.60 -12.40
C PRO A 288 -9.42 -25.11 -11.28
N HIS A 289 -9.94 -24.21 -10.43
CA HIS A 289 -10.66 -24.55 -9.21
C HIS A 289 -12.10 -24.02 -9.18
N ARG A 290 -12.42 -23.08 -10.09
CA ARG A 290 -13.69 -22.35 -10.09
C ARG A 290 -14.88 -23.27 -10.34
N ASN A 291 -15.95 -23.04 -9.57
CA ASN A 291 -17.28 -23.58 -9.85
C ASN A 291 -18.29 -22.46 -10.17
N GLU A 292 -19.45 -22.82 -10.73
CA GLU A 292 -20.50 -21.87 -11.14
C GLU A 292 -21.16 -21.11 -9.98
N LYS A 293 -20.90 -21.52 -8.74
CA LYS A 293 -21.58 -21.04 -7.52
C LYS A 293 -20.73 -20.05 -6.72
N TRP A 294 -19.53 -19.74 -7.20
CA TRP A 294 -18.62 -18.79 -6.58
C TRP A 294 -18.94 -17.35 -6.93
N LEU A 295 -19.03 -16.52 -5.90
CA LEU A 295 -18.94 -15.08 -6.03
C LEU A 295 -17.46 -14.68 -5.87
N LEU A 296 -16.73 -14.68 -6.98
CA LEU A 296 -15.29 -14.45 -7.02
C LEU A 296 -14.95 -12.95 -6.88
N ILE A 297 -14.16 -12.61 -5.87
CA ILE A 297 -13.77 -11.23 -5.57
C ILE A 297 -12.27 -11.16 -5.30
N GLY A 298 -11.54 -10.45 -6.16
CA GLY A 298 -10.16 -10.06 -5.91
C GLY A 298 -10.08 -8.92 -4.90
N ILE A 299 -9.16 -8.99 -3.94
CA ILE A 299 -8.82 -7.91 -3.00
C ILE A 299 -7.37 -7.50 -3.22
N THR A 300 -7.12 -6.21 -3.37
CA THR A 300 -5.76 -5.70 -3.64
C THR A 300 -5.48 -4.35 -2.98
N SER A 301 -4.20 -4.11 -2.69
CA SER A 301 -3.65 -2.83 -2.27
C SER A 301 -3.19 -1.95 -3.45
N TYR A 302 -3.30 -2.44 -4.69
CA TYR A 302 -2.90 -1.70 -5.88
C TYR A 302 -3.91 -0.63 -6.26
N ASP A 303 -3.46 0.56 -6.65
CA ASP A 303 -4.37 1.56 -7.21
C ASP A 303 -4.85 1.10 -8.59
N MET A 304 -6.15 1.24 -8.86
CA MET A 304 -6.77 0.66 -10.05
C MET A 304 -7.51 1.70 -10.87
N TYR A 305 -7.53 1.52 -12.19
CA TYR A 305 -8.35 2.29 -13.13
C TYR A 305 -9.06 1.36 -14.11
N MET A 306 -10.07 1.89 -14.81
CA MET A 306 -10.72 1.21 -15.94
C MET A 306 -10.87 2.15 -17.12
N ALA A 307 -10.53 1.70 -18.32
CA ALA A 307 -10.59 2.52 -19.53
C ALA A 307 -9.99 3.93 -19.30
N ASP A 308 -10.74 4.99 -19.60
CA ASP A 308 -10.27 6.38 -19.50
C ASP A 308 -10.55 7.03 -18.13
N THR A 309 -10.95 6.26 -17.11
CA THR A 309 -11.15 6.81 -15.76
C THR A 309 -9.83 7.14 -15.08
N ASN A 310 -9.85 8.12 -14.17
CA ASN A 310 -8.68 8.45 -13.35
C ASN A 310 -8.35 7.30 -12.40
N TYR A 311 -9.38 6.73 -11.77
CA TYR A 311 -9.27 5.58 -10.87
C TYR A 311 -10.64 4.97 -10.64
N VAL A 312 -10.66 3.78 -10.04
CA VAL A 312 -11.85 3.13 -9.49
C VAL A 312 -11.52 2.48 -8.14
N PHE A 313 -12.51 2.43 -7.25
CA PHE A 313 -12.40 1.61 -6.02
C PHE A 313 -12.62 0.13 -6.29
N ALA A 314 -13.38 -0.20 -7.32
CA ALA A 314 -13.60 -1.56 -7.76
C ALA A 314 -13.98 -1.60 -9.24
N GLY A 315 -13.67 -2.73 -9.87
CA GLY A 315 -14.20 -3.14 -11.16
C GLY A 315 -15.02 -4.40 -11.01
N THR A 316 -16.02 -4.59 -11.87
CA THR A 316 -16.88 -5.77 -11.82
C THR A 316 -17.29 -6.16 -13.24
N ASN A 317 -17.18 -7.44 -13.54
CA ASN A 317 -17.89 -8.07 -14.64
C ASN A 317 -19.14 -8.74 -14.04
N PRO A 318 -20.35 -8.21 -14.29
CA PRO A 318 -21.58 -8.73 -13.71
C PRO A 318 -21.70 -10.24 -13.93
N TYR A 319 -22.20 -10.96 -12.92
CA TYR A 319 -22.34 -12.43 -12.92
C TYR A 319 -21.03 -13.23 -12.99
N ALA A 320 -19.87 -12.58 -12.98
CA ALA A 320 -18.61 -13.25 -13.22
C ALA A 320 -17.59 -13.01 -12.10
N GLN A 321 -17.08 -11.79 -11.92
CA GLN A 321 -16.07 -11.50 -10.90
C GLN A 321 -15.98 -10.00 -10.60
N ALA A 322 -15.45 -9.67 -9.43
CA ALA A 322 -15.12 -8.31 -9.05
C ALA A 322 -13.68 -8.22 -8.55
N ILE A 323 -13.10 -7.03 -8.61
CA ILE A 323 -11.85 -6.70 -7.91
C ILE A 323 -12.08 -5.43 -7.13
N ILE A 324 -11.73 -5.42 -5.86
CA ILE A 324 -11.79 -4.26 -4.97
C ILE A 324 -10.37 -3.85 -4.61
N SER A 325 -10.04 -2.59 -4.89
CA SER A 325 -8.83 -1.95 -4.39
C SER A 325 -9.16 -1.16 -3.14
N TYR A 326 -8.40 -1.40 -2.06
CA TYR A 326 -8.48 -0.57 -0.87
C TYR A 326 -7.40 0.52 -0.82
N ARG A 327 -6.55 0.66 -1.87
CA ARG A 327 -5.45 1.64 -1.89
C ARG A 327 -5.91 3.05 -1.57
N ARG A 328 -7.02 3.46 -2.17
CA ARG A 328 -7.60 4.80 -2.00
C ARG A 328 -8.49 4.93 -0.77
N PHE A 329 -8.61 3.88 0.04
CA PHE A 329 -9.27 3.94 1.35
C PHE A 329 -8.27 4.15 2.49
N MET A 330 -6.98 3.86 2.24
CA MET A 330 -5.91 4.01 3.21
C MET A 330 -5.69 5.48 3.59
N SER A 331 -5.29 5.68 4.83
CA SER A 331 -5.13 7.02 5.39
C SER A 331 -3.95 7.78 4.76
N ASP A 332 -2.86 7.07 4.41
CA ASP A 332 -1.69 7.63 3.71
C ASP A 332 -2.07 8.29 2.37
N PHE A 333 -2.96 7.64 1.62
CA PHE A 333 -3.45 8.12 0.34
C PHE A 333 -4.31 9.37 0.48
N ASN A 334 -5.13 9.42 1.55
CA ASN A 334 -6.09 10.50 1.78
C ASN A 334 -5.54 11.61 2.69
N GLN A 335 -4.31 11.49 3.20
CA GLN A 335 -3.72 12.41 4.17
C GLN A 335 -4.57 12.54 5.44
N GLU A 336 -5.13 11.42 5.88
CA GLU A 336 -5.95 11.32 7.10
C GLU A 336 -5.15 10.61 8.21
N PRO A 337 -5.49 10.80 9.50
CA PRO A 337 -4.97 9.94 10.55
C PRO A 337 -5.41 8.49 10.32
N GLU A 338 -4.53 7.51 10.55
CA GLU A 338 -4.84 6.09 10.45
C GLU A 338 -6.05 5.71 11.32
N ASN A 339 -6.94 4.90 10.75
CA ASN A 339 -8.10 4.37 11.43
C ASN A 339 -8.55 3.07 10.77
N ARG A 340 -8.03 1.94 11.24
CA ARG A 340 -8.35 0.62 10.67
C ARG A 340 -9.85 0.31 10.63
N LYS A 341 -10.63 0.73 11.63
CA LYS A 341 -12.10 0.57 11.61
C LYS A 341 -12.74 1.32 10.43
N ARG A 342 -12.23 2.52 10.08
CA ARG A 342 -12.67 3.26 8.89
C ARG A 342 -12.22 2.57 7.60
N LEU A 343 -10.98 2.06 7.54
CA LEU A 343 -10.47 1.30 6.39
C LEU A 343 -11.34 0.06 6.11
N LEU A 344 -11.62 -0.74 7.15
CA LEU A 344 -12.53 -1.90 7.07
C LEU A 344 -13.94 -1.48 6.67
N SER A 345 -14.45 -0.38 7.21
CA SER A 345 -15.75 0.18 6.85
C SER A 345 -15.86 0.51 5.36
N ARG A 346 -14.88 1.25 4.84
CA ARG A 346 -14.79 1.63 3.44
C ARG A 346 -14.71 0.39 2.54
N LEU A 347 -13.87 -0.58 2.90
CA LEU A 347 -13.73 -1.83 2.15
C LEU A 347 -15.04 -2.64 2.14
N PHE A 348 -15.71 -2.76 3.29
CA PHE A 348 -16.98 -3.48 3.41
C PHE A 348 -18.12 -2.82 2.62
N LYS A 349 -18.24 -1.48 2.66
CA LYS A 349 -19.19 -0.73 1.82
C LYS A 349 -18.95 -0.96 0.34
N GLN A 350 -17.68 -1.07 -0.06
CA GLN A 350 -17.32 -1.38 -1.45
C GLN A 350 -17.65 -2.83 -1.81
N PHE A 351 -17.44 -3.77 -0.90
CA PHE A 351 -17.90 -5.15 -1.03
C PHE A 351 -19.41 -5.21 -1.29
N LEU A 352 -20.24 -4.57 -0.46
CA LEU A 352 -21.70 -4.57 -0.65
C LEU A 352 -22.13 -4.01 -2.01
N SER A 353 -21.40 -3.01 -2.52
CA SER A 353 -21.61 -2.44 -3.86
C SER A 353 -21.39 -3.48 -4.96
N VAL A 354 -20.23 -4.14 -4.97
CA VAL A 354 -19.89 -5.14 -5.99
C VAL A 354 -20.66 -6.46 -5.82
N PHE A 355 -20.95 -6.86 -4.58
CA PHE A 355 -21.70 -8.06 -4.25
C PHE A 355 -23.07 -8.07 -4.93
N GLY A 356 -23.73 -6.92 -4.93
CA GLY A 356 -24.98 -6.77 -5.62
C GLY A 356 -24.89 -6.78 -7.15
N LEU A 357 -23.83 -6.20 -7.73
CA LEU A 357 -23.58 -6.24 -9.18
C LEU A 357 -23.26 -7.67 -9.66
N LEU A 358 -22.51 -8.44 -8.86
CA LEU A 358 -22.23 -9.85 -9.12
C LEU A 358 -23.50 -10.70 -9.17
N ASN A 359 -24.53 -10.29 -8.42
CA ASN A 359 -25.84 -10.93 -8.41
C ASN A 359 -26.83 -10.29 -9.39
N GLY A 360 -26.34 -9.53 -10.38
CA GLY A 360 -27.15 -9.03 -11.48
C GLY A 360 -27.99 -7.79 -11.22
N MET A 361 -27.87 -7.22 -10.03
CA MET A 361 -28.65 -6.04 -9.67
C MET A 361 -27.97 -4.77 -10.18
N THR A 362 -28.76 -3.82 -10.66
CA THR A 362 -28.27 -2.48 -11.06
C THR A 362 -27.85 -1.64 -9.84
N ARG A 363 -27.24 -0.48 -10.10
CA ARG A 363 -26.86 0.46 -9.04
C ARG A 363 -28.09 0.95 -8.29
N CYS A 364 -27.98 1.04 -6.96
CA CYS A 364 -29.05 1.57 -6.13
C CYS A 364 -29.08 3.10 -6.23
N THR A 365 -30.28 3.67 -6.28
CA THR A 365 -30.52 5.12 -6.29
C THR A 365 -30.91 5.67 -4.92
N PHE A 366 -31.17 4.80 -3.94
CA PHE A 366 -31.53 5.21 -2.58
C PHE A 366 -30.27 5.60 -1.81
N PRO A 367 -30.15 6.85 -1.32
CA PRO A 367 -28.92 7.35 -0.70
C PRO A 367 -28.55 6.63 0.60
N ASP A 368 -29.55 6.13 1.33
CA ASP A 368 -29.37 5.36 2.57
C ASP A 368 -29.19 3.86 2.25
N CYS A 369 -28.20 3.57 1.40
CA CYS A 369 -27.80 2.22 0.97
C CYS A 369 -26.31 2.15 0.64
N ALA A 370 -25.62 1.09 1.08
CA ALA A 370 -24.21 0.84 0.76
C ALA A 370 -23.92 0.68 -0.75
N ARG A 371 -24.96 0.52 -1.58
CA ARG A 371 -24.87 0.31 -3.02
C ARG A 371 -25.04 1.57 -3.88
N VAL A 372 -25.25 2.74 -3.27
CA VAL A 372 -25.22 3.99 -4.01
C VAL A 372 -23.80 4.25 -4.53
N PHE A 373 -23.70 4.85 -5.72
CA PHE A 373 -22.43 5.15 -6.36
C PHE A 373 -21.81 6.42 -5.74
N PRO A 374 -20.59 6.34 -5.16
CA PRO A 374 -19.86 7.51 -4.69
C PRO A 374 -18.95 8.07 -5.79
N ARG A 375 -18.82 9.40 -5.86
CA ARG A 375 -17.88 10.09 -6.78
C ARG A 375 -16.50 10.30 -6.17
N ASN A 376 -16.40 10.31 -4.85
CA ASN A 376 -15.18 10.56 -4.09
C ASN A 376 -15.23 9.83 -2.74
N ILE A 377 -14.14 9.90 -1.98
CA ILE A 377 -14.03 9.23 -0.68
C ILE A 377 -15.02 9.76 0.36
N ALA A 378 -15.32 11.05 0.37
CA ALA A 378 -16.28 11.64 1.30
C ALA A 378 -17.70 11.12 1.05
N GLU A 379 -18.14 11.07 -0.22
CA GLU A 379 -19.41 10.43 -0.58
C GLU A 379 -19.42 8.93 -0.25
N HIS A 380 -18.27 8.26 -0.31
CA HIS A 380 -18.18 6.85 0.08
C HIS A 380 -18.32 6.65 1.59
N ASP A 381 -17.82 7.59 2.39
CA ASP A 381 -17.95 7.59 3.84
C ASP A 381 -19.38 7.88 4.29
N GLU A 382 -20.13 8.74 3.59
CA GLU A 382 -21.54 9.01 3.85
C GLU A 382 -22.45 7.79 3.66
N LYS A 383 -22.04 6.81 2.85
CA LYS A 383 -22.80 5.57 2.64
C LYS A 383 -22.94 4.80 3.95
N PRO A 384 -24.08 4.18 4.25
CA PRO A 384 -24.19 3.28 5.39
C PRO A 384 -23.43 1.97 5.15
N GLU A 385 -23.17 1.21 6.22
CA GLU A 385 -22.65 -0.16 6.16
C GLU A 385 -23.76 -1.21 5.98
N TYR A 386 -24.93 -0.82 5.47
CA TYR A 386 -26.07 -1.71 5.27
C TYR A 386 -26.76 -1.46 3.93
N LEU A 387 -27.51 -2.47 3.50
CA LEU A 387 -28.39 -2.41 2.34
C LEU A 387 -29.75 -1.79 2.72
N CYS A 388 -30.35 -1.05 1.78
CA CYS A 388 -31.75 -0.68 1.89
C CYS A 388 -32.65 -1.93 1.79
N ASP A 389 -33.92 -1.79 2.20
CA ASP A 389 -34.85 -2.93 2.25
C ASP A 389 -35.03 -3.61 0.89
N GLU A 390 -35.12 -2.85 -0.19
CA GLU A 390 -35.23 -3.38 -1.56
C GLU A 390 -33.97 -4.19 -1.95
N CYS A 391 -32.79 -3.62 -1.74
CA CYS A 391 -31.54 -4.29 -2.08
C CYS A 391 -31.33 -5.57 -1.26
N ARG A 392 -31.64 -5.50 0.04
CA ARG A 392 -31.56 -6.63 0.96
C ARG A 392 -32.50 -7.75 0.54
N GLN A 393 -33.79 -7.46 0.40
CA GLN A 393 -34.80 -8.47 0.04
C GLN A 393 -34.51 -9.13 -1.32
N THR A 394 -34.00 -8.35 -2.27
CA THR A 394 -33.59 -8.89 -3.58
C THR A 394 -32.44 -9.87 -3.43
N LEU A 395 -31.39 -9.54 -2.67
CA LEU A 395 -30.27 -10.45 -2.43
C LEU A 395 -30.69 -11.68 -1.62
N GLU A 396 -31.51 -11.52 -0.58
CA GLU A 396 -32.07 -12.65 0.19
C GLU A 396 -32.80 -13.63 -0.72
N LYS A 397 -33.61 -13.13 -1.66
CA LYS A 397 -34.32 -13.97 -2.64
C LYS A 397 -33.37 -14.68 -3.60
N LEU A 398 -32.38 -13.97 -4.14
CA LEU A 398 -31.43 -14.52 -5.11
C LEU A 398 -30.53 -15.59 -4.49
N LEU A 399 -30.08 -15.36 -3.25
CA LEU A 399 -29.08 -16.18 -2.57
C LEU A 399 -29.68 -17.21 -1.61
N LYS A 400 -31.00 -17.13 -1.35
CA LYS A 400 -31.71 -17.98 -0.39
C LYS A 400 -31.08 -17.95 1.02
N THR A 401 -30.61 -16.78 1.43
CA THR A 401 -30.03 -16.51 2.75
C THR A 401 -30.76 -15.37 3.43
N ARG A 402 -30.57 -15.22 4.74
CA ARG A 402 -31.04 -14.08 5.52
C ARG A 402 -29.89 -13.09 5.71
N ILE A 403 -30.10 -11.86 5.28
CA ILE A 403 -29.12 -10.78 5.40
C ILE A 403 -29.55 -9.86 6.54
N GLN A 404 -28.59 -9.37 7.32
CA GLN A 404 -28.88 -8.47 8.43
C GLN A 404 -29.65 -7.23 7.95
N PRO A 405 -30.78 -6.88 8.60
CA PRO A 405 -31.53 -5.69 8.25
C PRO A 405 -30.75 -4.42 8.63
N LYS A 406 -31.14 -3.28 8.06
CA LYS A 406 -30.63 -1.98 8.52
C LYS A 406 -30.93 -1.80 10.03
N PRO A 407 -30.04 -1.17 10.81
CA PRO A 407 -30.29 -0.86 12.21
C PRO A 407 -31.58 -0.04 12.39
N ALA A 408 -32.26 -0.22 13.52
CA ALA A 408 -33.40 0.63 13.86
C ALA A 408 -32.93 2.10 13.95
N ARG A 409 -33.66 3.02 13.32
CA ARG A 409 -33.41 4.46 13.47
C ARG A 409 -33.65 4.80 14.95
N ARG A 410 -32.62 5.33 15.60
CA ARG A 410 -32.71 5.84 16.97
C ARG A 410 -33.42 7.18 17.00
#